data_AF-A0A5M3PU76-F1
#
_entry.id   AF-A0A5M3PU76-F1
#
_cell.length_a   1.000
_cell.length_b   1.000
_cell.length_c   1.000
_cell.angle_alpha   90.00
_cell.angle_beta   90.00
_cell.angle_gamma   90.00
#
_symmetry.space_group_name_H-M   'P 1'
#
loop_
_entity.id
_entity.type
_entity.pdbx_description
1 polymer ?
#
loop_
_entity_poly.entity_id
_entity_poly.type
_entity_poly.pdbx_seq_one_letter_code
_entity_poly.pdbx_strand_id
1 'polypeptide(L)'
;MDKPTFDELIALYTNDPEAFEHLRHALIEMEISDAPPQFQRRLRGLQFQVECAKETSKTPLASCIKLQSMMLASAKELRGVVQYHYGPDTQPHKQKSLTVAESATETNNIIEFIKRTPNS
;
A
#
# COMPACT_ATOMS: atom_id res chain seq x y z
N MET A 1 13.26 8.56 -18.77
CA MET A 1 12.31 8.07 -19.78
C MET A 1 11.02 8.84 -19.63
N ASP A 2 10.39 9.19 -20.75
CA ASP A 2 9.02 9.71 -20.72
C ASP A 2 8.07 8.57 -20.31
N LYS A 3 7.13 8.84 -19.39
CA LYS A 3 6.20 7.80 -18.91
C LYS A 3 4.98 7.80 -19.84
N PRO A 4 4.50 6.64 -20.29
CA PRO A 4 3.34 6.58 -21.17
C PRO A 4 2.13 7.21 -20.48
N THR A 5 1.32 7.89 -21.27
CA THR A 5 0.06 8.49 -20.85
C THR A 5 -0.96 7.41 -20.48
N PHE A 6 -2.01 7.80 -19.76
CA PHE A 6 -3.07 6.88 -19.37
C PHE A 6 -3.77 6.24 -20.58
N ASP A 7 -4.04 7.03 -21.63
CA ASP A 7 -4.69 6.54 -22.84
C ASP A 7 -3.83 5.52 -23.59
N GLU A 8 -2.51 5.74 -23.63
CA GLU A 8 -1.55 4.78 -24.22
C GLU A 8 -1.53 3.46 -23.44
N LEU A 9 -1.60 3.52 -22.10
CA LEU A 9 -1.67 2.33 -21.26
C LEU A 9 -2.96 1.53 -21.47
N ILE A 10 -4.11 2.20 -21.62
CA ILE A 10 -5.38 1.54 -21.94
C ILE A 10 -5.30 0.88 -23.32
N ALA A 11 -4.80 1.62 -24.31
CA ALA A 11 -4.65 1.10 -25.67
C ALA A 11 -3.74 -0.13 -25.68
N LEU A 12 -2.63 -0.09 -24.94
CA LEU A 12 -1.72 -1.21 -24.81
C LEU A 12 -2.40 -2.42 -24.16
N TYR A 13 -3.05 -2.25 -23.01
CA TYR A 13 -3.73 -3.35 -22.32
C TYR A 13 -4.86 -3.97 -23.16
N THR A 14 -5.57 -3.15 -23.94
CA THR A 14 -6.68 -3.64 -24.78
C THR A 14 -6.19 -4.49 -25.95
N ASN A 15 -5.05 -4.10 -26.55
CA ASN A 15 -4.51 -4.79 -27.72
C ASN A 15 -3.60 -5.97 -27.35
N ASP A 16 -2.79 -5.81 -26.30
CA ASP A 16 -1.81 -6.78 -25.82
C ASP A 16 -1.63 -6.69 -24.29
N PRO A 17 -2.41 -7.47 -23.53
CA PRO A 17 -2.31 -7.53 -22.07
C PRO A 17 -0.94 -8.02 -21.56
N GLU A 18 -0.22 -8.85 -22.32
CA GLU A 18 1.08 -9.39 -21.92
C GLU A 18 2.17 -8.32 -22.05
N ALA A 19 2.16 -7.56 -23.16
CA ALA A 19 3.04 -6.41 -23.33
C ALA A 19 2.81 -5.34 -22.24
N PHE A 20 1.56 -5.13 -21.80
CA PHE A 20 1.26 -4.25 -20.68
C PHE A 20 1.94 -4.72 -19.38
N GLU A 21 1.84 -6.01 -19.05
CA GLU A 21 2.48 -6.55 -17.84
C GLU A 21 4.02 -6.48 -17.93
N HIS A 22 4.62 -6.73 -19.11
CA HIS A 22 6.05 -6.54 -19.34
C HIS A 22 6.49 -5.09 -19.13
N LEU A 23 5.76 -4.13 -19.70
CA LEU A 23 6.03 -2.70 -19.51
C LEU A 23 5.93 -2.31 -18.03
N ARG A 24 4.90 -2.80 -17.33
CA ARG A 24 4.70 -2.56 -15.91
C ARG A 24 5.88 -3.08 -15.08
N HIS A 25 6.34 -4.31 -15.34
CA HIS A 25 7.51 -4.88 -14.68
C HIS A 25 8.78 -4.08 -14.97
N ALA A 26 9.01 -3.67 -16.22
CA ALA A 26 10.17 -2.88 -16.60
C ALA A 26 10.22 -1.51 -15.90
N LEU A 27 9.07 -0.81 -15.82
CA LEU A 27 8.99 0.47 -15.12
C LEU A 27 9.26 0.34 -13.61
N ILE A 28 8.78 -0.73 -12.98
CA ILE A 28 9.05 -1.01 -11.57
C ILE A 28 10.53 -1.34 -11.36
N GLU A 29 11.10 -2.21 -12.19
CA GLU A 29 12.50 -2.62 -12.07
C GLU A 29 13.46 -1.43 -12.22
N MET A 30 13.17 -0.53 -13.17
CA MET A 30 13.91 0.73 -13.35
C MET A 30 13.84 1.61 -12.10
N GLU A 31 12.64 1.81 -11.53
CA GLU A 31 12.49 2.61 -10.31
C GLU A 31 13.25 1.99 -9.11
N ILE A 32 13.26 0.65 -9.01
CA ILE A 32 13.99 -0.06 -7.96
C ILE A 32 15.50 0.04 -8.17
N SER A 33 15.99 -0.09 -9.40
CA SER A 33 17.42 -0.06 -9.68
C SER A 33 18.02 1.34 -9.55
N ASP A 34 17.24 2.38 -9.86
CA ASP A 34 17.62 3.78 -9.69
C ASP A 34 17.65 4.23 -8.21
N ALA A 35 16.95 3.51 -7.32
CA ALA A 35 16.95 3.81 -5.89
C ALA A 35 18.31 3.51 -5.22
N PRO A 36 18.68 4.23 -4.14
CA PRO A 36 19.91 3.96 -3.39
C PRO A 36 20.02 2.49 -2.93
N PRO A 37 21.21 1.85 -2.97
CA PRO A 37 21.38 0.42 -2.71
C PRO A 37 20.76 -0.09 -1.40
N GLN A 38 20.80 0.74 -0.36
CA GLN A 38 20.21 0.45 0.95
C GLN A 38 18.69 0.24 0.92
N PHE A 39 17.99 0.84 -0.05
CA PHE A 39 16.53 0.76 -0.16
C PHE A 39 16.05 -0.29 -1.17
N GLN A 40 16.90 -0.69 -2.13
CA GLN A 40 16.53 -1.63 -3.20
C GLN A 40 15.96 -2.95 -2.64
N ARG A 41 16.60 -3.54 -1.63
CA ARG A 41 16.12 -4.77 -0.98
C ARG A 41 14.72 -4.59 -0.39
N ARG A 42 14.46 -3.45 0.27
CA ARG A 42 13.15 -3.15 0.87
C ARG A 42 12.09 -2.96 -0.22
N LEU A 43 12.43 -2.26 -1.31
CA LEU A 43 11.54 -2.01 -2.43
C LEU A 43 11.14 -3.29 -3.16
N ARG A 44 12.08 -4.22 -3.40
CA ARG A 44 11.75 -5.55 -3.97
C ARG A 44 10.81 -6.35 -3.06
N GLY A 45 11.00 -6.26 -1.75
CA GLY A 45 10.07 -6.85 -0.79
C GLY A 45 8.66 -6.24 -0.87
N LEU A 46 8.55 -4.92 -1.06
CA LEU A 46 7.26 -4.25 -1.26
C LEU A 46 6.62 -4.62 -2.59
N GLN A 47 7.39 -4.69 -3.67
CA GLN A 47 6.93 -5.19 -4.97
C GLN A 47 6.29 -6.57 -4.80
N PHE A 48 6.98 -7.52 -4.16
CA PHE A 48 6.43 -8.85 -3.91
C PHE A 48 5.10 -8.82 -3.13
N GLN A 49 5.00 -7.98 -2.09
CA GLN A 49 3.75 -7.83 -1.33
C GLN A 49 2.60 -7.29 -2.18
N VAL A 50 2.89 -6.33 -3.07
CA VAL A 50 1.92 -5.76 -4.02
C VAL A 50 1.47 -6.80 -5.04
N GLU A 51 2.39 -7.56 -5.64
CA GLU A 51 2.05 -8.63 -6.58
C GLU A 51 1.22 -9.72 -5.91
N CYS A 52 1.61 -10.17 -4.72
CA CYS A 52 0.85 -11.17 -3.97
C CYS A 52 -0.56 -10.68 -3.62
N ALA A 53 -0.71 -9.40 -3.24
CA ALA A 53 -2.03 -8.80 -3.03
C ALA A 53 -2.88 -8.76 -4.32
N LYS A 54 -2.24 -8.58 -5.48
CA LYS A 54 -2.88 -8.63 -6.81
C LYS A 54 -3.35 -10.04 -7.14
N GLU A 55 -2.47 -11.03 -7.02
CA GLU A 55 -2.73 -12.45 -7.36
C GLU A 55 -3.72 -13.13 -6.43
N THR A 56 -3.69 -12.83 -5.14
CA THR A 56 -4.59 -13.45 -4.15
C THR A 56 -5.99 -12.86 -4.14
N SER A 57 -6.20 -11.73 -4.83
CA SER A 57 -7.49 -11.06 -4.89
C SER A 57 -8.43 -11.74 -5.90
N LYS A 58 -9.67 -11.98 -5.47
CA LYS A 58 -10.68 -12.68 -6.30
C LYS A 58 -11.15 -11.86 -7.52
N THR A 59 -11.03 -10.53 -7.47
CA THR A 59 -11.44 -9.63 -8.53
C THR A 59 -10.47 -8.44 -8.65
N PRO A 60 -10.37 -7.80 -9.83
CA PRO A 60 -9.53 -6.62 -10.03
C PRO A 60 -9.86 -5.46 -9.07
N LEU A 61 -11.16 -5.24 -8.80
CA LEU A 61 -11.60 -4.21 -7.86
C LEU A 61 -11.18 -4.54 -6.42
N ALA A 62 -11.28 -5.80 -5.99
CA ALA A 62 -10.82 -6.22 -4.68
C ALA A 62 -9.31 -5.99 -4.51
N SER A 63 -8.52 -6.27 -5.55
CA SER A 63 -7.09 -5.95 -5.57
C SER A 63 -6.85 -4.46 -5.40
N CYS A 64 -7.56 -3.62 -6.16
CA CYS A 64 -7.44 -2.16 -6.06
C CYS A 64 -7.70 -1.65 -4.64
N ILE A 65 -8.80 -2.09 -4.02
CA ILE A 65 -9.14 -1.73 -2.63
C ILE A 65 -8.02 -2.19 -1.67
N LYS A 66 -7.50 -3.41 -1.86
CA LYS A 66 -6.43 -3.95 -1.01
C LYS A 66 -5.15 -3.11 -1.14
N LEU A 67 -4.73 -2.78 -2.35
CA LEU A 67 -3.55 -1.95 -2.61
C LEU A 67 -3.72 -0.55 -2.01
N GLN A 68 -4.88 0.09 -2.21
CA GLN A 68 -5.17 1.40 -1.61
C GLN A 68 -5.11 1.35 -0.07
N SER A 69 -5.62 0.28 0.54
CA SER A 69 -5.56 0.10 2.01
C SER A 69 -4.12 -0.01 2.53
N MET A 70 -3.23 -0.69 1.80
CA MET A 70 -1.81 -0.82 2.14
C MET A 70 -1.10 0.54 2.05
N MET A 71 -1.37 1.30 0.98
CA MET A 71 -0.81 2.65 0.81
C MET A 71 -1.28 3.60 1.91
N LEU A 72 -2.59 3.57 2.25
CA LEU A 72 -3.15 4.41 3.29
C LEU A 72 -2.60 4.06 4.69
N ALA A 73 -2.42 2.77 4.99
CA ALA A 73 -1.78 2.33 6.22
C ALA A 73 -0.35 2.89 6.35
N SER A 74 0.42 2.82 5.27
CA SER A 74 1.79 3.37 5.22
C SER A 74 1.80 4.89 5.43
N ALA A 75 0.86 5.61 4.80
CA ALA A 75 0.72 7.06 4.99
C ALA A 75 0.32 7.43 6.42
N LYS A 76 -0.52 6.61 7.07
CA LYS A 76 -0.91 6.79 8.47
C LYS A 76 0.28 6.56 9.42
N GLU A 77 1.08 5.53 9.18
CA GLU A 77 2.31 5.26 9.93
C GLU A 77 3.28 6.45 9.82
N LEU A 78 3.54 6.91 8.59
CA LEU A 78 4.38 8.08 8.36
C LEU A 78 3.85 9.32 9.08
N ARG A 79 2.55 9.58 9.00
CA ARG A 79 1.92 10.69 9.72
C ARG A 79 2.11 10.57 11.23
N GLY A 80 2.01 9.37 11.79
CA GLY A 80 2.24 9.10 13.20
C GLY A 80 3.67 9.43 13.63
N VAL A 81 4.66 9.00 12.84
CA VAL A 81 6.08 9.31 13.08
C VAL A 81 6.34 10.81 12.98
N VAL A 82 5.83 11.48 11.94
CA VAL A 82 5.99 12.92 11.77
C VAL A 82 5.32 13.69 12.91
N GLN A 83 4.10 13.33 13.29
CA GLN A 83 3.40 13.96 14.43
C GLN A 83 4.14 13.75 15.75
N TYR A 84 4.73 12.57 15.96
CA TYR A 84 5.55 12.28 17.14
C TYR A 84 6.79 13.18 17.21
N HIS A 85 7.42 13.49 16.07
CA HIS A 85 8.62 14.31 16.02
C HIS A 85 8.37 15.83 15.91
N TYR A 86 7.24 16.25 15.36
CA TYR A 86 6.97 17.67 15.02
C TYR A 86 5.60 18.18 15.53
N GLY A 87 4.92 17.43 16.40
CA GLY A 87 3.66 17.88 17.01
C GLY A 87 3.85 19.12 17.89
N PRO A 88 2.81 19.96 18.06
CA PRO A 88 2.88 21.10 18.98
C PRO A 88 3.19 20.58 20.40
N ASP A 89 4.26 21.10 20.99
CA ASP A 89 4.84 20.74 22.29
C ASP A 89 3.92 19.93 23.23
N THR A 90 4.04 18.60 23.13
CA THR A 90 3.76 17.72 24.26
C THR A 90 4.96 16.80 24.43
N GLN A 91 5.81 17.22 25.38
CA GLN A 91 7.01 16.61 25.97
C GLN A 91 7.23 15.08 25.79
N PRO A 92 8.49 14.64 25.79
CA PRO A 92 8.90 13.32 25.29
C PRO A 92 8.60 12.20 26.27
N HIS A 93 7.79 11.22 25.85
CA HIS A 93 7.71 9.95 26.55
C HIS A 93 8.69 8.94 25.95
N LYS A 94 9.66 8.59 26.81
CA LYS A 94 10.75 7.59 26.69
C LYS A 94 10.45 6.46 25.71
N GLN A 95 11.44 6.18 24.84
CA GLN A 95 11.57 4.90 24.14
C GLN A 95 11.36 3.75 25.12
N LYS A 96 10.23 3.05 25.03
CA LYS A 96 10.08 1.73 25.61
C LYS A 96 10.59 0.74 24.58
N SER A 97 11.73 0.13 24.89
CA SER A 97 12.25 -1.05 24.23
C SER A 97 11.12 -2.06 24.02
N LEU A 98 10.92 -2.51 22.78
CA LEU A 98 10.04 -3.64 22.48
C LEU A 98 10.62 -4.90 23.09
N THR A 99 10.22 -5.20 24.33
CA THR A 99 10.24 -6.56 24.86
C THR A 99 9.02 -7.27 24.32
N VAL A 100 9.28 -8.32 23.54
CA VAL A 100 8.28 -9.29 23.09
C VAL A 100 7.60 -9.89 24.33
N ALA A 101 6.27 -9.73 24.40
CA ALA A 101 5.42 -10.52 25.28
C ALA A 101 4.08 -10.74 24.59
N GLU A 102 3.81 -12.00 24.27
CA GLU A 102 2.49 -12.50 23.89
C GLU A 102 1.48 -12.22 25.01
N SER A 103 0.26 -11.77 24.66
CA SER A 103 -0.97 -12.41 25.14
C SER A 103 -2.23 -11.86 24.43
N ALA A 104 -2.94 -12.81 23.85
CA ALA A 104 -4.37 -12.94 23.56
C ALA A 104 -5.39 -11.80 23.81
N THR A 105 -6.36 -11.80 22.88
CA THR A 105 -7.79 -11.44 23.01
C THR A 105 -8.16 -9.99 23.24
N GLU A 106 -8.54 -9.30 22.16
CA GLU A 106 -9.61 -8.30 22.20
C GLU A 106 -10.36 -8.30 20.87
N THR A 107 -11.69 -8.39 20.98
CA THR A 107 -12.66 -8.67 19.93
C THR A 107 -12.65 -7.65 18.79
N ASN A 108 -12.66 -8.15 17.56
CA ASN A 108 -12.82 -7.38 16.34
C ASN A 108 -14.05 -6.46 16.42
N ASN A 109 -13.82 -5.15 16.49
CA ASN A 109 -14.85 -4.13 16.26
C ASN A 109 -15.23 -4.15 14.77
N ILE A 110 -16.21 -4.98 14.43
CA ILE A 110 -16.93 -4.94 13.15
C ILE A 110 -17.70 -3.62 13.12
N ILE A 111 -17.43 -2.79 12.11
CA ILE A 111 -18.18 -1.55 11.85
C ILE A 111 -19.63 -1.93 11.56
N GLU A 112 -20.57 -1.52 12.41
CA GLU A 112 -22.00 -1.70 12.15
C GLU A 112 -22.44 -0.84 10.95
N PHE A 113 -22.97 -1.51 9.93
CA PHE A 113 -23.51 -0.89 8.73
C PHE A 113 -24.90 -0.32 9.05
N ILE A 114 -24.99 1.01 9.14
CA ILE A 114 -26.27 1.71 9.33
C ILE A 114 -27.21 1.38 8.16
N LYS A 115 -28.25 0.57 8.42
CA LYS A 115 -29.34 0.38 7.47
C LYS A 115 -30.18 1.65 7.42
N ARG A 116 -30.06 2.42 6.33
CA ARG A 116 -31.04 3.46 5.96
C ARG A 116 -32.38 2.78 5.67
N THR A 117 -33.40 3.06 6.47
CA THR A 117 -34.79 2.76 6.08
C THR A 117 -35.30 3.85 5.11
N PRO A 118 -36.13 3.49 4.12
CA PRO A 118 -36.73 4.47 3.22
C PRO A 118 -37.91 5.17 3.89
N ASN A 119 -38.04 6.48 3.63
CA ASN A 119 -39.17 7.31 4.02
C ASN A 119 -40.49 6.77 3.45
N SER A 120 -41.55 6.82 4.27
CA SER A 120 -42.95 6.92 3.84
C SER A 120 -43.64 7.97 4.70
#